data_AF-X1GPI8-F1
#
_entry.id   AF-X1GPI8-F1
#
_cell.length_a   1.000
_cell.length_b   1.000
_cell.length_c   1.000
_cell.angle_alpha   90.00
_cell.angle_beta   90.00
_cell.angle_gamma   90.00
#
_symmetry.space_group_name_H-M   'P 1'
#
loop_
_entity.id
_entity.type
_entity.pdbx_description
1 polymer ?
#
loop_
_entity_poly.entity_id
_entity_poly.type
_entity_poly.pdbx_seq_one_letter_code
_entity_poly.pdbx_strand_id
1 'polypeptide(L)'
;MAYGSIFDKRIALIAEDYEQVPEDEVKGIIAHELAHTKGKHTLILTFITTGDLIFRMLFGVPATYYDYTFGNPKLPFISFILLNLLVYLILFMFVRILEGKADLKTKKIGYAKELVKALYNLESFYATGREFGLNTMLLCDEKITKNNEILNYLDTADYINRSIIKPKRLSLVSNIVNSHPPTYHRIAAILGDKLKPTKETLLPIICLKKSKQKYYAKMFEDARKKFKVIANEKFKEYFHIEDISAFMRNLNRIELYKR
;
A
#
# COMPACT_ATOMS: atom_id res chain seq x y z
N MET A 1 7.15 11.21 -1.16
CA MET A 1 8.55 10.84 -0.86
C MET A 1 9.16 11.92 0.01
N ALA A 2 9.51 11.60 1.25
CA ALA A 2 10.27 12.47 2.14
C ALA A 2 11.80 12.29 1.94
N TYR A 3 12.52 13.37 1.69
CA TYR A 3 13.98 13.40 1.60
C TYR A 3 14.59 13.59 3.00
N GLY A 4 15.58 12.76 3.34
CA GLY A 4 16.44 12.93 4.52
C GLY A 4 15.79 12.61 5.88
N SER A 5 16.59 12.12 6.83
CA SER A 5 16.13 11.80 8.19
C SER A 5 16.47 12.88 9.22
N ILE A 6 17.39 13.80 8.90
CA ILE A 6 17.99 14.73 9.86
C ILE A 6 18.00 16.18 9.34
N PHE A 7 18.64 16.46 8.20
CA PHE A 7 18.91 17.83 7.74
C PHE A 7 17.99 18.31 6.61
N ASP A 8 17.71 17.43 5.64
CA ASP A 8 16.66 17.65 4.65
C ASP A 8 15.40 16.93 5.14
N LYS A 9 14.25 17.60 5.00
CA LYS A 9 12.92 17.07 5.33
C LYS A 9 11.90 17.45 4.25
N ARG A 10 12.37 17.85 3.06
CA ARG A 10 11.50 18.20 1.95
C ARG A 10 10.65 16.98 1.56
N ILE A 11 9.40 17.22 1.21
CA ILE A 11 8.50 16.20 0.67
C ILE A 11 8.25 16.58 -0.78
N ALA A 12 8.59 15.68 -1.72
CA ALA A 12 8.16 15.83 -3.10
C ALA A 12 6.80 15.16 -3.30
N LEU A 13 5.92 15.87 -3.98
CA LEU A 13 4.67 15.38 -4.52
C LEU A 13 4.87 15.18 -6.02
N ILE A 14 4.51 13.98 -6.50
CA ILE A 14 4.53 13.66 -7.92
C ILE A 14 3.07 13.60 -8.35
N ALA A 15 2.69 14.52 -9.25
CA ALA A 15 1.36 14.60 -9.83
C ALA A 15 1.52 15.06 -11.29
N GLU A 16 0.64 14.58 -12.18
CA GLU A 16 0.57 15.10 -13.55
C GLU A 16 0.15 16.57 -13.54
N ASP A 17 -0.80 16.91 -12.65
CA ASP A 17 -1.22 18.26 -12.35
C ASP A 17 -1.54 18.35 -10.84
N TYR A 18 -0.83 19.24 -10.13
CA TYR A 18 -1.00 19.42 -8.69
C TYR A 18 -2.38 20.00 -8.36
N GLU A 19 -2.94 20.86 -9.21
CA GLU A 19 -4.23 21.50 -8.95
C GLU A 19 -5.41 20.52 -9.07
N GLN A 20 -5.17 19.36 -9.67
CA GLN A 20 -6.17 18.29 -9.80
C GLN A 20 -6.19 17.32 -8.62
N VAL A 21 -5.23 17.41 -7.69
CA VAL A 21 -5.21 16.55 -6.50
C VAL A 21 -5.98 17.23 -5.38
N PRO A 22 -7.07 16.61 -4.85
CA PRO A 22 -7.86 17.21 -3.78
C PRO A 22 -7.02 17.56 -2.55
N GLU A 23 -7.19 18.78 -2.02
CA GLU A 23 -6.38 19.30 -0.91
C GLU A 23 -6.48 18.44 0.36
N ASP A 24 -7.65 17.84 0.62
CA ASP A 24 -7.86 16.94 1.74
C ASP A 24 -7.00 15.67 1.61
N GLU A 25 -6.92 15.09 0.42
CA GLU A 25 -6.04 13.95 0.13
C GLU A 25 -4.56 14.32 0.28
N VAL A 26 -4.16 15.49 -0.20
CA VAL A 26 -2.79 16.00 -0.02
C VAL A 26 -2.45 16.12 1.47
N LYS A 27 -3.37 16.63 2.30
CA LYS A 27 -3.19 16.69 3.76
C LYS A 27 -2.98 15.30 4.36
N GLY A 28 -3.78 14.31 3.94
CA GLY A 28 -3.63 12.91 4.36
C GLY A 28 -2.27 12.32 3.99
N ILE A 29 -1.82 12.54 2.75
CA ILE A 29 -0.52 12.07 2.23
C ILE A 29 0.62 12.74 3.00
N ILE A 30 0.60 14.07 3.12
CA ILE A 30 1.65 14.82 3.83
C ILE A 30 1.72 14.40 5.30
N ALA A 31 0.57 14.21 5.95
CA ALA A 31 0.53 13.72 7.33
C ALA A 31 1.21 12.35 7.50
N HIS A 32 1.03 11.45 6.53
CA HIS A 32 1.70 10.14 6.46
C HIS A 32 3.21 10.28 6.26
N GLU A 33 3.64 11.05 5.27
CA GLU A 33 5.07 11.26 4.99
C GLU A 33 5.78 11.93 6.19
N LEU A 34 5.15 12.92 6.82
CA LEU A 34 5.65 13.55 8.05
C LEU A 34 5.71 12.56 9.23
N ALA A 35 4.81 11.58 9.29
CA ALA A 35 4.86 10.53 10.28
C ALA A 35 6.15 9.69 10.14
N HIS A 36 6.58 9.40 8.90
CA HIS A 36 7.88 8.76 8.62
C HIS A 36 9.05 9.61 9.09
N THR A 37 9.07 10.91 8.76
CA THR A 37 10.12 11.84 9.20
C THR A 37 10.20 11.93 10.72
N LYS A 38 9.06 12.13 11.40
CA LYS A 38 9.01 12.21 12.87
C LYS A 38 9.32 10.86 13.53
N GLY A 39 9.06 9.75 12.85
CA GLY A 39 9.43 8.41 13.29
C GLY A 39 10.89 8.04 13.00
N LYS A 40 11.64 8.88 12.26
CA LYS A 40 12.99 8.60 11.77
C LYS A 40 13.08 7.27 11.01
N HIS A 41 12.03 6.90 10.28
CA HIS A 41 11.91 5.59 9.63
C HIS A 41 13.05 5.32 8.64
N THR A 42 13.44 6.34 7.86
CA THR A 42 14.59 6.25 6.94
C THR A 42 15.90 5.94 7.68
N LEU A 43 16.14 6.57 8.84
CA LEU A 43 17.35 6.32 9.64
C LEU A 43 17.35 4.90 10.21
N ILE A 44 16.21 4.41 10.68
CA ILE A 44 16.06 3.02 11.16
C ILE A 44 16.44 2.06 10.03
N LEU A 45 15.91 2.28 8.82
CA LEU A 45 16.21 1.43 7.67
C LEU A 45 17.70 1.50 7.30
N THR A 46 18.32 2.69 7.31
CA THR A 46 19.76 2.86 7.10
C THR A 46 20.60 2.06 8.10
N PHE A 47 20.24 2.04 9.38
CA PHE A 47 20.96 1.24 10.37
C PHE A 47 20.81 -0.26 10.12
N ILE A 48 19.61 -0.72 9.74
CA ILE A 48 19.38 -2.13 9.41
C ILE A 48 20.21 -2.55 8.19
N THR A 49 20.19 -1.76 7.11
CA THR A 49 20.94 -2.08 5.88
C THR A 49 22.46 -1.97 6.10
N THR A 50 22.92 -1.00 6.88
CA THR A 50 24.34 -0.90 7.26
C THR A 50 24.77 -2.10 8.11
N GLY A 51 23.92 -2.54 9.04
CA GLY A 51 24.16 -3.74 9.84
C GLY A 51 24.29 -5.00 8.98
N ASP A 52 23.44 -5.16 7.96
CA ASP A 52 23.54 -6.26 6.99
C ASP A 52 24.88 -6.23 6.23
N LEU A 53 25.33 -5.06 5.77
CA LEU A 53 26.62 -4.92 5.09
C LEU A 53 27.80 -5.25 6.01
N ILE A 54 27.77 -4.79 7.26
CA ILE A 54 28.80 -5.13 8.26
C ILE A 54 28.83 -6.64 8.51
N PHE A 55 27.66 -7.26 8.68
CA PHE A 55 27.55 -8.70 8.84
C PHE A 55 28.17 -9.44 7.64
N ARG A 56 27.81 -9.06 6.42
CA ARG A 56 28.38 -9.67 5.20
C ARG A 56 29.89 -9.55 5.15
N MET A 57 30.42 -8.38 5.50
CA MET A 57 31.86 -8.13 5.58
C MET A 57 32.54 -9.06 6.61
N LEU A 58 31.98 -9.19 7.82
CA LEU A 58 32.56 -10.02 8.89
C LEU A 58 32.56 -11.51 8.56
N PHE A 59 31.54 -11.99 7.85
CA PHE A 59 31.38 -13.40 7.49
C PHE A 59 31.86 -13.75 6.07
N GLY A 60 32.47 -12.79 5.36
CA GLY A 60 32.95 -12.99 3.99
C GLY A 60 31.84 -13.36 2.99
N VAL A 61 30.60 -12.95 3.27
CA VAL A 61 29.47 -13.11 2.36
C VAL A 61 29.54 -12.00 1.31
N PRO A 62 29.34 -12.28 0.02
CA PRO A 62 29.31 -11.25 -1.00
C PRO A 62 28.25 -10.18 -0.68
N ALA A 63 28.56 -8.93 -0.97
CA ALA A 63 27.67 -7.79 -0.75
C ALA A 63 26.98 -7.38 -2.05
N THR A 64 27.66 -7.51 -3.19
CA THR A 64 27.18 -7.05 -4.49
C THR A 64 27.51 -8.06 -5.60
N TYR A 65 26.88 -7.89 -6.76
CA TYR A 65 27.20 -8.68 -7.95
C TYR A 65 28.66 -8.47 -8.40
N TYR A 66 29.25 -7.31 -8.11
CA TYR A 66 30.65 -7.00 -8.46
C TYR A 66 31.66 -7.90 -7.76
N ASP A 67 31.32 -8.45 -6.59
CA ASP A 67 32.19 -9.41 -5.89
C ASP A 67 32.40 -10.70 -6.70
N TYR A 68 31.43 -11.06 -7.55
CA TYR A 68 31.54 -12.21 -8.47
C TYR A 68 32.26 -11.86 -9.78
N THR A 69 32.28 -10.58 -10.16
CA THR A 69 32.96 -10.11 -11.37
C THR A 69 34.45 -9.86 -11.12
N PHE A 70 34.79 -9.26 -9.98
CA PHE A 70 36.15 -8.82 -9.67
C PHE A 70 36.80 -9.59 -8.52
N GLY A 71 36.04 -10.40 -7.79
CA GLY A 71 36.52 -11.23 -6.69
C GLY A 71 36.40 -12.73 -6.99
N ASN A 72 36.68 -13.55 -5.96
CA ASN A 72 36.49 -15.00 -6.01
C ASN A 72 35.72 -15.48 -4.77
N PRO A 73 34.40 -15.22 -4.70
CA PRO A 73 33.59 -15.53 -3.54
C PRO A 73 33.36 -17.03 -3.40
N LYS A 74 33.43 -17.54 -2.16
CA LYS A 74 33.18 -18.96 -1.86
C LYS A 74 31.72 -19.38 -2.05
N LEU A 75 30.79 -18.43 -1.88
CA LEU A 75 29.36 -18.68 -2.02
C LEU A 75 29.00 -18.73 -3.51
N PRO A 76 28.34 -19.79 -4.01
CA PRO A 76 27.89 -19.83 -5.40
C PRO A 76 26.91 -18.70 -5.74
N PHE A 77 26.95 -18.21 -6.98
CA PHE A 77 26.14 -17.07 -7.43
C PHE A 77 24.63 -17.28 -7.21
N ILE A 78 24.12 -18.48 -7.52
CA ILE A 78 22.71 -18.82 -7.30
C ILE A 78 22.35 -18.76 -5.80
N SER A 79 23.23 -19.25 -4.93
CA SER A 79 23.04 -19.18 -3.47
C SER A 79 23.03 -17.73 -2.98
N PHE A 80 23.86 -16.85 -3.56
CA PHE A 80 23.82 -15.41 -3.28
C PHE A 80 22.51 -14.76 -3.72
N ILE A 81 21.99 -15.09 -4.90
CA ILE A 81 20.67 -14.59 -5.34
C ILE A 81 19.58 -15.00 -4.35
N LEU A 82 19.54 -16.27 -3.97
CA LEU A 82 18.53 -16.79 -3.02
C LEU A 82 18.67 -16.16 -1.63
N LEU A 83 19.90 -15.97 -1.15
CA LEU A 83 20.15 -15.29 0.12
C LEU A 83 19.66 -13.84 0.08
N ASN A 84 19.96 -13.10 -0.98
CA ASN A 84 19.48 -11.72 -1.10
C ASN A 84 17.97 -11.65 -1.20
N LEU A 85 17.32 -12.57 -1.93
CA LEU A 85 15.86 -12.65 -1.97
C LEU A 85 15.29 -12.81 -0.55
N LEU A 86 15.88 -13.69 0.27
CA LEU A 86 15.47 -13.88 1.66
C LEU A 86 15.69 -12.63 2.51
N VAL A 87 16.84 -11.98 2.38
CA VAL A 87 17.14 -10.71 3.08
C VAL A 87 16.14 -9.62 2.67
N TYR A 88 15.80 -9.50 1.39
CA TYR A 88 14.78 -8.57 0.91
C TYR A 88 13.41 -8.83 1.52
N LEU A 89 12.97 -10.09 1.62
CA LEU A 89 11.72 -10.43 2.29
C LEU A 89 11.71 -9.97 3.75
N ILE A 90 12.83 -10.13 4.46
CA ILE A 90 12.97 -9.67 5.84
C ILE A 90 12.95 -8.14 5.93
N LEU A 91 13.69 -7.46 5.07
CA LEU A 91 13.69 -5.99 4.99
C LEU A 91 12.30 -5.44 4.69
N PHE A 92 11.55 -6.06 3.77
CA PHE A 92 10.17 -5.66 3.47
C PHE A 92 9.24 -5.82 4.67
N MET A 93 9.43 -6.82 5.53
CA MET A 93 8.68 -6.88 6.79
C MET A 93 8.93 -5.64 7.66
N PHE A 94 10.19 -5.19 7.79
CA PHE A 94 10.49 -3.96 8.54
C PHE A 94 9.86 -2.74 7.89
N VAL A 95 9.97 -2.57 6.57
CA VAL A 95 9.35 -1.46 5.83
C VAL A 95 7.84 -1.43 6.08
N ARG A 96 7.14 -2.57 5.95
CA ARG A 96 5.70 -2.66 6.22
C ARG A 96 5.31 -2.32 7.66
N ILE A 97 6.16 -2.63 8.65
CA ILE A 97 5.92 -2.24 10.05
C ILE A 97 6.03 -0.72 10.19
N LEU A 98 7.00 -0.10 9.51
CA LEU A 98 7.19 1.35 9.52
C LEU A 98 6.04 2.06 8.80
N GLU A 99 5.52 1.51 7.70
CA GLU A 99 4.29 1.96 7.03
C GLU A 99 3.09 1.94 7.97
N GLY A 100 2.81 0.80 8.62
CA GLY A 100 1.69 0.70 9.57
C GLY A 100 1.83 1.63 10.79
N LYS A 101 3.08 1.94 11.20
CA LYS A 101 3.33 2.97 12.24
C LYS A 101 3.02 4.38 11.75
N ALA A 102 3.32 4.68 10.48
CA ALA A 102 2.99 5.96 9.88
C ALA A 102 1.47 6.10 9.73
N ASP A 103 0.78 5.10 9.17
CA ASP A 103 -0.68 5.04 9.05
C ASP A 103 -1.36 5.27 10.42
N LEU A 104 -0.91 4.56 11.46
CA LEU A 104 -1.43 4.70 12.83
C LEU A 104 -1.25 6.14 13.36
N LYS A 105 -0.13 6.77 13.06
CA LYS A 105 0.17 8.11 13.55
C LYS A 105 -0.65 9.17 12.81
N THR A 106 -0.79 9.04 11.50
CA THR A 106 -1.67 9.86 10.66
C THR A 106 -3.11 9.80 11.15
N LYS A 107 -3.59 8.60 11.43
CA LYS A 107 -4.91 8.39 12.05
C LYS A 107 -5.05 9.12 13.39
N LYS A 108 -4.06 8.99 14.28
CA LYS A 108 -4.11 9.59 15.63
C LYS A 108 -4.16 11.12 15.62
N ILE A 109 -3.62 11.76 14.59
CA ILE A 109 -3.66 13.22 14.45
C ILE A 109 -4.89 13.72 13.66
N GLY A 110 -5.83 12.82 13.32
CA GLY A 110 -7.13 13.17 12.75
C GLY A 110 -7.28 12.95 11.25
N TYR A 111 -6.20 12.67 10.51
CA TYR A 111 -6.21 12.58 9.03
C TYR A 111 -6.57 11.18 8.49
N ALA A 112 -7.38 10.41 9.22
CA ALA A 112 -7.69 9.03 8.86
C ALA A 112 -8.55 8.94 7.59
N LYS A 113 -9.54 9.82 7.46
CA LYS A 113 -10.49 9.83 6.33
C LYS A 113 -9.79 10.27 5.05
N GLU A 114 -9.01 11.32 5.16
CA GLU A 114 -8.20 11.94 4.12
C GLU A 114 -7.19 10.96 3.55
N LEU A 115 -6.47 10.25 4.42
CA LEU A 115 -5.52 9.22 4.00
C LEU A 115 -6.24 8.06 3.28
N VAL A 116 -7.42 7.64 3.74
CA VAL A 116 -8.21 6.60 3.06
C VAL A 116 -8.70 7.05 1.69
N LYS A 117 -9.15 8.31 1.55
CA LYS A 117 -9.49 8.88 0.24
C LYS A 117 -8.29 8.87 -0.71
N ALA A 118 -7.11 9.23 -0.22
CA ALA A 118 -5.88 9.23 -1.01
C ALA A 118 -5.47 7.81 -1.44
N LEU A 119 -5.54 6.83 -0.52
CA LEU A 119 -5.28 5.43 -0.83
C LEU A 119 -6.25 4.87 -1.87
N TYR A 120 -7.52 5.25 -1.79
CA TYR A 120 -8.53 4.85 -2.77
C TYR A 120 -8.28 5.49 -4.15
N ASN A 121 -7.86 6.76 -4.21
CA ASN A 121 -7.46 7.41 -5.45
C ASN A 121 -6.30 6.67 -6.11
N LEU A 122 -5.23 6.45 -5.34
CA LEU A 122 -4.02 5.80 -5.81
C LEU A 122 -4.30 4.38 -6.34
N GLU A 123 -5.10 3.61 -5.61
CA GLU A 123 -5.49 2.27 -6.06
C GLU A 123 -6.35 2.28 -7.33
N SER A 124 -7.15 3.35 -7.53
CA SER A 124 -7.97 3.54 -8.73
C SER A 124 -7.11 3.93 -9.93
N PHE A 125 -6.08 4.73 -9.70
CA PHE A 125 -5.07 5.04 -10.72
C PHE A 125 -4.33 3.79 -11.20
N TYR A 126 -4.02 2.85 -10.31
CA TYR A 126 -3.39 1.55 -10.66
C TYR A 126 -4.40 0.44 -10.98
N ALA A 127 -5.68 0.73 -11.21
CA ALA A 127 -6.69 -0.31 -11.44
C ALA A 127 -6.32 -1.23 -12.63
N THR A 128 -5.85 -0.65 -13.73
CA THR A 128 -5.21 -1.35 -14.86
C THR A 128 -3.75 -1.68 -14.51
N GLY A 129 -3.51 -2.87 -13.94
CA GLY A 129 -2.17 -3.32 -13.54
C GLY A 129 -1.96 -3.49 -12.03
N ARG A 130 -3.04 -3.52 -11.26
CA ARG A 130 -3.07 -3.61 -9.79
C ARG A 130 -2.15 -4.67 -9.17
N GLU A 131 -1.93 -5.80 -9.85
CA GLU A 131 -1.06 -6.88 -9.35
C GLU A 131 0.44 -6.59 -9.45
N PHE A 132 0.84 -5.71 -10.38
CA PHE A 132 2.24 -5.35 -10.63
C PHE A 132 2.57 -3.91 -10.20
N GLY A 133 1.57 -3.12 -9.78
CA GLY A 133 1.78 -1.73 -9.33
C GLY A 133 2.24 -0.79 -10.45
N LEU A 134 1.99 -1.16 -11.71
CA LEU A 134 2.41 -0.42 -12.88
C LEU A 134 1.17 -0.10 -13.72
N ASN A 135 0.83 1.19 -13.81
CA ASN A 135 -0.18 1.63 -14.76
C ASN A 135 0.48 1.74 -16.13
N THR A 136 0.23 0.76 -17.00
CA THR A 136 0.81 0.73 -18.35
C THR A 136 0.41 1.95 -19.18
N MET A 137 -0.67 2.65 -18.80
CA MET A 137 -1.11 3.88 -19.46
C MET A 137 -0.14 5.05 -19.24
N LEU A 138 0.71 5.01 -18.21
CA LEU A 138 1.81 5.98 -18.06
C LEU A 138 2.88 5.85 -19.16
N LEU A 139 2.87 4.73 -19.89
CA LEU A 139 3.82 4.42 -20.97
C LEU A 139 3.18 4.55 -22.36
N CYS A 140 1.94 5.03 -22.45
CA CYS A 140 1.17 5.15 -23.68
C CYS A 140 0.74 6.60 -23.91
N ASP A 141 0.67 7.03 -25.18
CA ASP A 141 0.14 8.35 -25.56
C ASP A 141 -1.39 8.44 -25.38
N GLU A 142 -2.06 7.29 -25.28
CA GLU A 142 -3.51 7.20 -25.13
C GLU A 142 -3.93 7.52 -23.69
N LYS A 143 -4.61 8.65 -23.51
CA LYS A 143 -5.06 9.12 -22.18
C LYS A 143 -6.34 8.41 -21.73
N ILE A 144 -6.43 8.15 -20.42
CA ILE A 144 -7.63 7.61 -19.77
C ILE A 144 -8.80 8.58 -20.00
N THR A 145 -9.88 8.10 -20.62
CA THR A 145 -11.12 8.88 -20.75
C THR A 145 -11.85 8.96 -19.41
N LYS A 146 -12.71 9.98 -19.23
CA LYS A 146 -13.55 10.13 -18.03
C LYS A 146 -14.38 8.88 -17.72
N ASN A 147 -14.86 8.17 -18.75
CA ASN A 147 -15.61 6.92 -18.58
C ASN A 147 -14.72 5.79 -18.03
N ASN A 148 -13.48 5.69 -18.51
CA ASN A 148 -12.52 4.71 -17.99
C ASN A 148 -12.16 5.02 -16.53
N GLU A 149 -12.00 6.30 -16.20
CA GLU A 149 -11.74 6.74 -14.83
C GLU A 149 -12.89 6.38 -13.88
N ILE A 150 -14.14 6.66 -14.29
CA ILE A 150 -15.34 6.24 -13.54
C ILE A 150 -15.33 4.71 -13.30
N LEU A 151 -15.06 3.91 -14.34
CA LEU A 151 -15.00 2.45 -14.22
C LEU A 151 -13.88 1.99 -13.28
N ASN A 152 -12.69 2.59 -13.38
CA ASN A 152 -11.56 2.29 -12.52
C ASN A 152 -11.90 2.55 -11.04
N TYR A 153 -12.54 3.67 -10.75
CA TYR A 153 -13.00 4.01 -9.41
C TYR A 153 -14.05 3.02 -8.88
N LEU A 154 -15.03 2.65 -9.69
CA LEU A 154 -16.08 1.68 -9.33
C LEU A 154 -15.50 0.30 -9.03
N ASP A 155 -14.67 -0.21 -9.95
CA ASP A 155 -14.04 -1.52 -9.83
C ASP A 155 -13.06 -1.55 -8.63
N THR A 156 -12.45 -0.41 -8.31
CA THR A 156 -11.58 -0.27 -7.13
C THR A 156 -12.36 -0.24 -5.83
N ALA A 157 -13.47 0.50 -5.77
CA ALA A 157 -14.35 0.50 -4.59
C ALA A 157 -14.86 -0.92 -4.30
N ASP A 158 -15.32 -1.64 -5.32
CA ASP A 158 -15.75 -3.03 -5.16
C ASP A 158 -14.59 -3.93 -4.70
N TYR A 159 -13.45 -3.82 -5.37
CA TYR A 159 -12.27 -4.62 -5.04
C TYR A 159 -11.84 -4.46 -3.58
N ILE A 160 -11.72 -3.21 -3.09
CA ILE A 160 -11.33 -2.94 -1.71
C ILE A 160 -12.42 -3.47 -0.76
N ASN A 161 -13.69 -3.16 -1.03
CA ASN A 161 -14.82 -3.59 -0.20
C ASN A 161 -14.90 -5.12 -0.04
N ARG A 162 -14.68 -5.87 -1.12
CA ARG A 162 -14.62 -7.35 -1.10
C ARG A 162 -13.36 -7.85 -0.39
N SER A 163 -12.21 -7.24 -0.70
CA SER A 163 -10.90 -7.72 -0.24
C SER A 163 -10.62 -7.41 1.23
N ILE A 164 -11.30 -6.44 1.84
CA ILE A 164 -11.26 -6.24 3.31
C ILE A 164 -11.73 -7.52 4.04
N ILE A 165 -12.73 -8.23 3.50
CA ILE A 165 -13.35 -9.40 4.16
C ILE A 165 -12.81 -10.72 3.62
N LYS A 166 -12.67 -10.80 2.29
CA LYS A 166 -12.31 -12.03 1.60
C LYS A 166 -11.23 -11.75 0.55
N PRO A 167 -10.00 -11.43 0.98
CA PRO A 167 -8.91 -11.22 0.05
C PRO A 167 -8.62 -12.49 -0.76
N LYS A 168 -8.31 -12.33 -2.05
CA LYS A 168 -7.92 -13.44 -2.93
C LYS A 168 -6.58 -14.01 -2.48
N ARG A 169 -6.42 -15.34 -2.51
CA ARG A 169 -5.17 -16.01 -2.13
C ARG A 169 -3.97 -15.55 -2.94
N LEU A 170 -4.15 -15.39 -4.26
CA LEU A 170 -3.09 -14.92 -5.14
C LEU A 170 -2.60 -13.52 -4.73
N SER A 171 -3.52 -12.60 -4.42
CA SER A 171 -3.19 -11.25 -3.92
C SER A 171 -2.45 -11.28 -2.57
N LEU A 172 -2.79 -12.21 -1.67
CA LEU A 172 -2.08 -12.37 -0.39
C LEU A 172 -0.66 -12.89 -0.59
N VAL A 173 -0.46 -13.81 -1.54
CA VAL A 173 0.86 -14.39 -1.86
C VAL A 173 1.72 -13.37 -2.62
N SER A 174 1.18 -12.68 -3.62
CA SER A 174 1.92 -11.66 -4.36
C SER A 174 2.36 -10.52 -3.46
N ASN A 175 1.57 -10.17 -2.44
CA ASN A 175 1.99 -9.14 -1.49
C ASN A 175 3.22 -9.54 -0.66
N ILE A 176 3.62 -10.81 -0.58
CA ILE A 176 4.85 -11.22 0.12
C ILE A 176 6.08 -10.52 -0.48
N VAL A 177 6.08 -10.26 -1.79
CA VAL A 177 7.18 -9.60 -2.49
C VAL A 177 7.01 -8.08 -2.65
N ASN A 178 5.99 -7.47 -2.04
CA ASN A 178 5.74 -6.02 -2.14
C ASN A 178 6.26 -5.27 -0.90
N SER A 179 6.79 -4.06 -1.06
CA SER A 179 7.28 -3.25 0.07
C SER A 179 6.16 -2.72 0.97
N HIS A 180 4.94 -2.53 0.44
CA HIS A 180 3.78 -2.02 1.19
C HIS A 180 2.75 -3.13 1.51
N PRO A 181 2.06 -3.05 2.66
CA PRO A 181 0.90 -3.90 2.91
C PRO A 181 -0.21 -3.65 1.87
N PRO A 182 -1.11 -4.61 1.63
CA PRO A 182 -2.20 -4.41 0.67
C PRO A 182 -3.09 -3.24 1.09
N THR A 183 -3.52 -2.43 0.13
CA THR A 183 -4.34 -1.24 0.37
C THR A 183 -5.59 -1.54 1.20
N TYR A 184 -6.28 -2.65 0.95
CA TYR A 184 -7.45 -3.06 1.73
C TYR A 184 -7.12 -3.39 3.20
N HIS A 185 -5.94 -3.93 3.51
CA HIS A 185 -5.50 -4.14 4.89
C HIS A 185 -5.11 -2.82 5.57
N ARG A 186 -4.45 -1.90 4.85
CA ARG A 186 -4.14 -0.56 5.35
C ARG A 186 -5.40 0.22 5.68
N ILE A 187 -6.37 0.26 4.77
CA ILE A 187 -7.68 0.90 4.98
C ILE A 187 -8.39 0.29 6.19
N ALA A 188 -8.39 -1.04 6.32
CA ALA A 188 -8.98 -1.71 7.49
C ALA A 188 -8.28 -1.33 8.81
N ALA A 189 -6.95 -1.19 8.79
CA ALA A 189 -6.15 -0.78 9.95
C ALA A 189 -6.34 0.71 10.32
N ILE A 190 -6.46 1.60 9.32
CA ILE A 190 -6.71 3.03 9.52
C ILE A 190 -8.11 3.25 10.09
N LEU A 191 -9.13 2.61 9.52
CA LEU A 191 -10.54 2.83 9.92
C LEU A 191 -10.97 2.04 11.17
N GLY A 192 -10.20 1.03 11.57
CA GLY A 192 -10.43 0.20 12.75
C GLY A 192 -9.44 0.48 13.89
N ASP A 193 -9.81 0.19 15.14
CA ASP A 193 -9.00 0.58 16.32
C ASP A 193 -8.19 -0.56 16.95
N LYS A 194 -8.25 -1.77 16.39
CA LYS A 194 -7.83 -3.00 17.08
C LYS A 194 -6.51 -3.60 16.59
N LEU A 195 -5.95 -3.09 15.49
CA LEU A 195 -4.73 -3.63 14.89
C LEU A 195 -3.48 -2.91 15.37
N LYS A 196 -2.46 -3.70 15.74
CA LYS A 196 -1.09 -3.21 15.93
C LYS A 196 -0.37 -3.22 14.58
N PRO A 197 0.55 -2.28 14.30
CA PRO A 197 1.30 -2.25 13.03
C PRO A 197 2.00 -3.58 12.70
N THR A 198 2.55 -4.28 13.71
CA THR A 198 3.20 -5.58 13.51
C THR A 198 2.22 -6.68 13.07
N LYS A 199 0.98 -6.64 13.55
CA LYS A 199 -0.05 -7.60 13.12
C LYS A 199 -0.53 -7.29 11.71
N GLU A 200 -0.65 -6.01 11.36
CA GLU A 200 -1.01 -5.55 10.03
C GLU A 200 -0.05 -6.07 8.96
N THR A 201 1.26 -5.93 9.20
CA THR A 201 2.31 -6.45 8.31
C THR A 201 2.18 -7.95 8.01
N LEU A 202 1.73 -8.72 9.00
CA LEU A 202 1.60 -10.17 8.90
C LEU A 202 0.23 -10.62 8.39
N LEU A 203 -0.75 -9.72 8.22
CA LEU A 203 -2.09 -10.07 7.73
C LEU A 203 -2.05 -10.80 6.38
N PRO A 204 -1.22 -10.45 5.39
CA PRO A 204 -1.12 -11.20 4.14
C PRO A 204 -0.86 -12.69 4.37
N ILE A 205 0.05 -13.03 5.30
CA ILE A 205 0.42 -14.40 5.63
C ILE A 205 -0.66 -15.04 6.52
N ILE A 206 -1.12 -14.34 7.55
CA ILE A 206 -2.10 -14.86 8.52
C ILE A 206 -3.43 -15.18 7.83
N CYS A 207 -3.90 -14.33 6.91
CA CYS A 207 -5.15 -14.48 6.19
C CYS A 207 -5.12 -15.55 5.09
N LEU A 208 -3.97 -16.18 4.80
CA LEU A 208 -3.93 -17.38 3.94
C LEU A 208 -4.71 -18.54 4.58
N LYS A 209 -4.73 -18.61 5.92
CA LYS A 209 -5.51 -19.60 6.67
C LYS A 209 -6.97 -19.16 6.74
N LYS A 210 -7.88 -19.97 6.19
CA LYS A 210 -9.34 -19.70 6.12
C LYS A 210 -9.95 -19.32 7.49
N SER A 211 -9.55 -19.96 8.58
CA SER A 211 -10.09 -19.65 9.91
C SER A 211 -9.66 -18.26 10.41
N LYS A 212 -8.42 -17.85 10.13
CA LYS A 212 -7.92 -16.52 10.46
C LYS A 212 -8.53 -15.44 9.56
N GLN A 213 -8.72 -15.74 8.28
CA GLN A 213 -9.47 -14.86 7.36
C GLN A 213 -10.88 -14.57 7.91
N LYS A 214 -11.64 -15.60 8.32
CA LYS A 214 -12.98 -15.41 8.92
C LYS A 214 -12.95 -14.56 10.20
N TYR A 215 -11.93 -14.75 11.04
CA TYR A 215 -11.76 -13.97 12.27
C TYR A 215 -11.52 -12.49 11.96
N TYR A 216 -10.59 -12.17 11.05
CA TYR A 216 -10.27 -10.80 10.68
C TYR A 216 -11.38 -10.15 9.85
N ALA A 217 -12.08 -10.90 9.01
CA ALA A 217 -13.30 -10.46 8.33
C ALA A 217 -14.31 -9.88 9.33
N LYS A 218 -14.62 -10.63 10.40
CA LYS A 218 -15.53 -10.14 11.45
C LYS A 218 -14.98 -8.90 12.16
N MET A 219 -13.66 -8.83 12.36
CA MET A 219 -13.00 -7.67 12.97
C MET A 219 -13.06 -6.42 12.08
N PHE A 220 -13.03 -6.58 10.76
CA PHE A 220 -12.96 -5.48 9.79
C PHE A 220 -14.32 -5.05 9.26
N GLU A 221 -15.44 -5.64 9.71
CA GLU A 221 -16.77 -5.30 9.20
C GLU A 221 -17.12 -3.81 9.43
N ASP A 222 -16.76 -3.27 10.59
CA ASP A 222 -17.00 -1.84 10.88
C ASP A 222 -16.14 -0.94 9.99
N ALA A 223 -14.88 -1.32 9.76
CA ALA A 223 -13.98 -0.60 8.85
C ALA A 223 -14.48 -0.64 7.40
N ARG A 224 -15.01 -1.79 6.96
CA ARG A 224 -15.65 -1.95 5.65
C ARG A 224 -16.85 -1.03 5.49
N LYS A 225 -17.72 -0.93 6.50
CA LYS A 225 -18.88 -0.02 6.47
C LYS A 225 -18.45 1.43 6.37
N LYS A 226 -17.46 1.85 7.16
CA LYS A 226 -16.87 3.20 7.08
C LYS A 226 -16.27 3.47 5.70
N PHE A 227 -15.56 2.50 5.12
CA PHE A 227 -14.99 2.62 3.78
C PHE A 227 -16.07 2.83 2.71
N LYS A 228 -17.19 2.09 2.76
CA LYS A 228 -18.31 2.29 1.82
C LYS A 228 -18.82 3.74 1.82
N VAL A 229 -18.96 4.34 3.01
CA VAL A 229 -19.38 5.74 3.15
C VAL A 229 -18.36 6.68 2.51
N ILE A 230 -17.07 6.52 2.84
CA ILE A 230 -15.98 7.35 2.31
C ILE A 230 -15.87 7.22 0.77
N ALA A 231 -16.00 5.99 0.25
CA ALA A 231 -15.95 5.74 -1.19
C ALA A 231 -17.10 6.43 -1.93
N ASN A 232 -18.32 6.37 -1.38
CA ASN A 232 -19.48 7.08 -1.94
C ASN A 232 -19.31 8.60 -1.87
N GLU A 233 -18.86 9.13 -0.74
CA GLU A 233 -18.59 10.57 -0.59
C GLU A 233 -17.58 11.04 -1.63
N LYS A 234 -16.44 10.35 -1.78
CA LYS A 234 -15.43 10.69 -2.78
C LYS A 234 -15.97 10.59 -4.20
N PHE A 235 -16.70 9.52 -4.52
CA PHE A 235 -17.26 9.33 -5.86
C PHE A 235 -18.26 10.44 -6.22
N LYS A 236 -19.06 10.89 -5.24
CA LYS A 236 -19.97 12.03 -5.40
C LYS A 236 -19.23 13.35 -5.55
N GLU A 237 -18.20 13.60 -4.73
CA GLU A 237 -17.37 14.80 -4.81
C GLU A 237 -16.68 14.92 -6.17
N TYR A 238 -16.13 13.81 -6.68
CA TYR A 238 -15.26 13.80 -7.86
C TYR A 238 -16.02 13.68 -9.19
N PHE A 239 -17.12 12.90 -9.23
CA PHE A 239 -17.90 12.69 -10.47
C PHE A 239 -19.27 13.37 -10.48
N HIS A 240 -19.69 14.02 -9.39
CA HIS A 240 -21.04 14.58 -9.21
C HIS A 240 -22.17 13.56 -9.38
N ILE A 241 -21.89 12.28 -9.10
CA ILE A 241 -22.86 11.19 -9.14
C ILE A 241 -23.24 10.82 -7.71
N GLU A 242 -24.53 10.83 -7.37
CA GLU A 242 -24.99 10.76 -5.98
C GLU A 242 -24.53 9.52 -5.20
N ASP A 243 -24.47 8.36 -5.85
CA ASP A 243 -24.13 7.09 -5.18
C ASP A 243 -23.61 6.04 -6.16
N ILE A 244 -22.55 5.33 -5.77
CA ILE A 244 -21.93 4.24 -6.55
C ILE A 244 -22.94 3.13 -6.86
N SER A 245 -23.76 2.76 -5.87
CA SER A 245 -24.75 1.67 -5.99
C SER A 245 -25.88 2.04 -6.94
N ALA A 246 -26.32 3.29 -6.96
CA ALA A 246 -27.29 3.81 -7.92
C ALA A 246 -26.71 3.79 -9.34
N PHE A 247 -25.46 4.22 -9.52
CA PHE A 247 -24.82 4.23 -10.82
C PHE A 247 -24.58 2.81 -11.38
N MET A 248 -24.10 1.88 -10.53
CA MET A 248 -23.92 0.48 -10.91
C MET A 248 -25.24 -0.20 -11.31
N ARG A 249 -26.37 0.19 -10.68
CA ARG A 249 -27.70 -0.27 -11.07
C ARG A 249 -28.07 0.22 -12.47
N ASN A 250 -27.82 1.48 -12.79
CA ASN A 250 -28.09 2.04 -14.12
C ASN A 250 -27.24 1.40 -15.22
N LEU A 251 -26.03 0.92 -14.89
CA LEU A 251 -25.15 0.21 -15.81
C LEU A 251 -25.50 -1.28 -16.00
N ASN A 252 -26.60 -1.79 -15.41
CA ASN A 252 -26.95 -3.22 -15.38
C ASN A 252 -25.83 -4.13 -14.81
N ARG A 253 -24.84 -3.57 -14.11
CA ARG A 253 -23.79 -4.34 -13.42
C ARG A 253 -24.31 -4.72 -12.04
N ILE A 254 -25.25 -5.66 -12.01
CA ILE A 254 -25.81 -6.20 -10.77
C ILE A 254 -24.80 -7.19 -10.21
N GLU A 255 -24.25 -6.90 -9.02
CA GLU A 255 -24.04 -7.95 -8.00
C GLU A 255 -23.63 -7.48 -6.58
N LEU A 256 -23.36 -6.20 -6.31
CA LEU A 256 -22.47 -5.89 -5.15
C LEU A 256 -22.89 -4.97 -4.02
N TYR A 257 -23.92 -4.15 -4.22
CA TYR A 257 -24.32 -3.18 -3.21
C TYR A 257 -25.70 -3.45 -2.60
N LYS A 258 -26.34 -4.57 -2.97
CA LYS A 258 -27.49 -5.08 -2.20
C LYS A 258 -26.97 -5.87 -0.99
N ARG A 259 -27.04 -5.21 0.18
CA ARG A 259 -26.79 -5.66 1.57
C ARG A 259 -25.37 -5.48 2.11
#